data_AF-A0A523FR65-F1
#
_entry.id   AF-A0A523FR65-F1
#
_cell.length_a   1.000
_cell.length_b   1.000
_cell.length_c   1.000
_cell.angle_alpha   90.00
_cell.angle_beta   90.00
_cell.angle_gamma   90.00
#
_symmetry.space_group_name_H-M   'P 1'
#
loop_
_entity.id
_entity.type
_entity.pdbx_description
1 polymer ?
#
loop_
_entity_poly.entity_id
_entity_poly.type
_entity_poly.pdbx_seq_one_letter_code
_entity_poly.pdbx_strand_id
1 'polypeptide(L)'
;MAQAFTSLRDFIDALEAAGDLVRVSEPVSTELEMTEIQTRIIADRGPAILFENVVDETGKKSTMPVLVNLFGSVERIARALNTKPEGLRAIGEALAFLQKPDPPESMKGALKLLPL
;
A
#
# COMPACT_ATOMS: atom_id res chain seq x y z
N MET A 1 -4.27 6.37 19.25
CA MET A 1 -4.15 5.40 18.14
C MET A 1 -4.14 6.21 16.86
N ALA A 2 -3.20 6.01 15.95
CA ALA A 2 -3.23 6.71 14.66
C ALA A 2 -4.51 6.31 13.91
N GLN A 3 -5.15 7.27 13.24
CA GLN A 3 -6.40 7.06 12.54
C GLN A 3 -6.11 6.33 11.22
N ALA A 4 -6.89 5.29 10.89
CA ALA A 4 -6.77 4.62 9.60
C ALA A 4 -7.09 5.60 8.47
N PHE A 5 -6.38 5.49 7.34
CA PHE A 5 -6.70 6.27 6.14
C PHE A 5 -8.12 5.94 5.70
N THR A 6 -8.93 6.96 5.45
CA THR A 6 -10.34 6.77 5.07
C THR A 6 -10.48 6.59 3.55
N SER A 7 -9.47 7.02 2.80
CA SER A 7 -9.40 6.85 1.35
C SER A 7 -7.97 6.69 0.85
N LEU A 8 -7.83 6.24 -0.40
CA LEU A 8 -6.55 6.23 -1.10
C LEU A 8 -5.95 7.66 -1.22
N ARG A 9 -6.80 8.68 -1.34
CA ARG A 9 -6.35 10.09 -1.46
C ARG A 9 -5.67 10.55 -0.19
N ASP A 10 -6.25 10.23 0.97
CA ASP A 10 -5.65 10.53 2.27
C ASP A 10 -4.27 9.89 2.41
N PHE A 11 -4.11 8.66 1.88
CA PHE A 11 -2.83 7.96 1.93
C PHE A 11 -1.81 8.59 0.97
N ILE A 12 -2.22 8.97 -0.25
CA ILE A 12 -1.39 9.72 -1.19
C ILE A 12 -0.90 11.03 -0.55
N ASP A 13 -1.81 11.79 0.07
CA ASP A 13 -1.48 13.07 0.73
C ASP A 13 -0.49 12.85 1.89
N ALA A 14 -0.65 11.78 2.66
CA ALA A 14 0.26 11.42 3.74
C ALA A 14 1.64 10.95 3.26
N LEU A 15 1.74 10.33 2.08
CA LEU A 15 3.03 9.98 1.46
C LEU A 15 3.72 11.22 0.89
N GLU A 16 2.97 12.11 0.23
CA GLU A 16 3.47 13.37 -0.31
C GLU A 16 4.01 14.27 0.82
N ALA A 17 3.26 14.41 1.92
CA ALA A 17 3.72 15.16 3.09
C ALA A 17 4.97 14.55 3.76
N ALA A 18 5.20 13.24 3.60
CA ALA A 18 6.37 12.55 4.10
C ALA A 18 7.57 12.55 3.13
N GLY A 19 7.42 13.13 1.93
CA GLY A 19 8.44 13.09 0.88
C GLY A 19 8.61 11.70 0.24
N ASP A 20 7.63 10.80 0.43
CA ASP A 20 7.66 9.42 -0.02
C ASP A 20 6.75 9.18 -1.25
N LEU A 21 6.30 10.28 -1.86
CA LEU A 21 5.60 10.32 -3.13
C LEU A 21 6.11 11.47 -3.99
N VAL A 22 6.29 11.21 -5.28
CA VAL A 22 6.70 12.19 -6.30
C VAL A 22 5.62 12.28 -7.36
N ARG A 23 5.29 13.51 -7.80
CA ARG A 23 4.42 13.74 -8.95
C ARG A 23 5.26 13.99 -10.19
N VAL A 24 4.88 13.37 -11.30
CA VAL A 24 5.54 13.53 -12.61
C VAL A 24 4.53 14.10 -13.59
N SER A 25 4.88 15.26 -14.17
CA SER A 25 4.01 16.06 -15.04
C SER A 25 4.40 15.94 -16.52
N GLU A 26 5.61 15.46 -16.77
CA GLU A 26 6.13 15.07 -18.06
C GLU A 26 5.23 13.97 -18.68
N PRO A 27 5.01 13.99 -20.00
CA PRO A 27 4.30 12.91 -20.68
C PRO A 27 5.02 11.57 -20.45
N VAL A 28 4.30 10.57 -19.94
CA VAL A 28 4.83 9.20 -19.75
C VAL A 28 3.89 8.20 -20.40
N SER A 29 4.46 7.33 -21.23
CA SER A 29 3.74 6.29 -21.96
C SER A 29 3.27 5.17 -21.03
N THR A 30 2.04 4.70 -21.26
CA THR A 30 1.53 3.44 -20.69
C THR A 30 2.17 2.22 -21.31
N GLU A 31 2.71 2.35 -22.51
CA GLU A 31 3.43 1.27 -23.18
C GLU A 31 4.87 1.19 -22.66
N LEU A 32 5.08 0.33 -21.67
CA LEU A 32 6.38 -0.11 -21.13
C LEU A 32 7.18 0.96 -20.37
N GLU A 33 7.07 2.24 -20.71
CA GLU A 33 7.85 3.32 -20.11
C GLU A 33 7.57 3.47 -18.60
N MET A 34 6.31 3.59 -18.20
CA MET A 34 5.95 3.68 -16.77
C MET A 34 6.43 2.47 -15.96
N THR A 35 6.41 1.27 -16.56
CA THR A 35 6.83 0.03 -15.92
C THR A 35 8.34 -0.02 -15.76
N GLU A 36 9.10 0.45 -16.75
CA GLU A 36 10.56 0.58 -16.66
C GLU A 36 10.97 1.60 -15.58
N ILE A 37 10.28 2.75 -15.52
CA ILE A 37 10.48 3.73 -14.46
C ILE A 37 10.21 3.10 -13.08
N GLN A 38 9.06 2.43 -12.92
CA GLN A 38 8.73 1.73 -11.68
C GLN A 38 9.79 0.68 -11.31
N THR A 39 10.29 -0.07 -12.30
CA THR A 39 11.27 -1.16 -12.10
C THR A 39 12.57 -0.64 -11.49
N ARG A 40 13.08 0.50 -11.97
CA ARG A 40 14.29 1.12 -11.38
C ARG A 40 14.02 1.61 -9.96
N ILE A 41 12.89 2.26 -9.76
CA ILE A 41 12.56 2.88 -8.47
C ILE A 41 12.35 1.83 -7.40
N ILE A 42 11.66 0.72 -7.69
CA ILE A 42 11.48 -0.34 -6.71
C ILE A 42 12.82 -1.01 -6.35
N ALA A 43 13.74 -1.16 -7.32
CA ALA A 43 15.08 -1.67 -7.06
C ALA A 43 15.87 -0.77 -6.09
N ASP A 44 15.70 0.55 -6.21
CA ASP A 44 16.33 1.56 -5.35
C ASP A 44 15.51 1.87 -4.08
N ARG A 45 14.42 1.14 -3.82
CA ARG A 45 13.46 1.42 -2.73
C ARG A 45 12.94 2.86 -2.72
N GLY A 46 12.78 3.44 -3.90
CA GLY A 46 12.37 4.83 -4.09
C GLY A 46 10.87 5.08 -3.78
N PRO A 47 10.43 6.34 -3.97
CA PRO A 47 9.10 6.81 -3.58
C PRO A 47 7.97 6.18 -4.42
N ALA A 48 6.73 6.36 -3.98
CA ALA A 48 5.58 6.19 -4.88
C ALA A 48 5.62 7.27 -5.97
N ILE A 49 5.06 7.00 -7.15
CA ILE A 49 4.93 8.01 -8.21
C ILE A 49 3.48 8.15 -8.63
N LEU A 50 3.00 9.38 -8.67
CA LEU A 50 1.77 9.74 -9.39
C LEU A 50 2.13 10.40 -10.74
N PHE A 51 1.91 9.69 -11.84
CA PHE A 51 2.00 10.24 -13.19
C PHE A 51 0.71 10.98 -13.52
N GLU A 52 0.81 12.29 -13.75
CA GLU A 52 -0.34 13.17 -14.01
C GLU A 52 -0.59 13.39 -15.51
N ASN A 53 0.40 13.09 -16.35
CA ASN A 53 0.34 13.22 -17.79
C ASN A 53 0.64 11.89 -18.48
N VAL A 54 -0.35 11.01 -18.44
CA VAL A 54 -0.25 9.66 -18.99
C VAL A 54 -0.68 9.68 -20.46
N VAL A 55 0.12 9.08 -21.34
CA VAL A 55 -0.17 8.95 -22.78
C VAL A 55 -0.18 7.48 -23.20
N ASP A 56 -1.00 7.12 -24.19
CA ASP A 56 -0.96 5.79 -24.80
C ASP A 56 0.15 5.68 -25.87
N GLU A 57 0.28 4.52 -26.51
CA GLU A 57 1.28 4.25 -27.55
C GLU A 57 1.16 5.18 -28.77
N THR A 58 0.00 5.82 -28.96
CA THR A 58 -0.23 6.78 -30.04
C THR A 58 0.06 8.23 -29.64
N GLY A 59 0.47 8.45 -28.38
CA GLY A 59 0.69 9.78 -27.80
C GLY A 59 -0.59 10.48 -27.36
N LYS A 60 -1.74 9.77 -27.35
CA LYS A 60 -3.01 10.35 -26.90
C LYS A 60 -3.04 10.35 -25.37
N LYS A 61 -3.37 11.51 -24.81
CA LYS A 61 -3.47 11.71 -23.36
C LYS A 61 -4.65 10.96 -22.75
N SER A 62 -4.40 10.24 -21.67
CA SER A 62 -5.40 9.66 -20.77
C SER A 62 -6.01 10.72 -19.86
N THR A 63 -7.31 10.59 -19.55
CA THR A 63 -7.99 11.44 -18.56
C THR A 63 -7.71 11.02 -17.13
N MET A 64 -7.13 9.82 -16.92
CA MET A 64 -6.89 9.25 -15.61
C MET A 64 -5.37 9.23 -15.31
N PRO A 65 -4.93 9.80 -14.18
CA PRO A 65 -3.54 9.69 -13.74
C PRO A 65 -3.24 8.26 -13.27
N VAL A 66 -1.96 7.89 -13.24
CA VAL A 66 -1.53 6.55 -12.85
C VAL A 66 -0.59 6.64 -11.64
N LEU A 67 -0.98 5.95 -10.56
CA LEU A 67 -0.17 5.81 -9.35
C LEU A 67 0.56 4.47 -9.39
N VAL A 68 1.89 4.50 -9.29
CA VAL A 68 2.74 3.30 -9.25
C VAL A 68 3.61 3.26 -8.00
N ASN A 69 4.18 2.09 -7.73
CA ASN A 69 5.11 1.86 -6.62
C ASN A 69 4.55 2.20 -5.21
N LEU A 70 3.21 2.28 -5.08
CA LEU A 70 2.51 2.68 -3.86
C LEU A 70 2.94 1.84 -2.65
N PHE A 71 3.09 0.53 -2.84
CA PHE A 71 3.51 -0.43 -1.81
C PHE A 71 4.93 -0.95 -2.04
N GLY A 72 5.78 -0.16 -2.68
CA GLY A 72 7.14 -0.54 -3.07
C GLY A 72 8.15 -0.73 -1.93
N SER A 73 7.77 -0.47 -0.68
CA SER A 73 8.63 -0.63 0.49
C SER A 73 7.86 -1.21 1.68
N VAL A 74 8.59 -1.87 2.59
CA VAL A 74 8.03 -2.44 3.82
C VAL A 74 7.47 -1.32 4.71
N GLU A 75 8.15 -0.18 4.74
CA GLU A 75 7.76 1.00 5.49
C GLU A 75 6.42 1.57 4.99
N ARG A 76 6.21 1.64 3.66
CA ARG A 76 4.93 2.08 3.08
C ARG A 76 3.81 1.08 3.36
N ILE A 77 4.07 -0.22 3.26
CA ILE A 77 3.08 -1.25 3.59
C ILE A 77 2.68 -1.16 5.07
N ALA A 78 3.65 -1.07 5.98
CA ALA A 78 3.39 -0.91 7.39
C ALA A 78 2.57 0.35 7.69
N ARG A 79 2.94 1.49 7.08
CA ARG A 79 2.20 2.74 7.20
C ARG A 79 0.75 2.60 6.70
N ALA A 80 0.53 1.96 5.55
CA ALA A 80 -0.81 1.73 5.01
C ALA A 80 -1.68 0.88 5.95
N LEU A 81 -1.07 -0.07 6.65
CA LEU A 81 -1.69 -0.89 7.69
C LEU A 81 -1.68 -0.22 9.08
N ASN A 82 -1.36 1.07 9.14
CA ASN A 82 -1.35 1.88 10.35
C ASN A 82 -0.48 1.27 11.47
N THR A 83 0.66 0.72 11.08
CA THR A 83 1.61 0.04 11.96
C THR A 83 3.04 0.43 11.61
N LYS A 84 4.00 -0.09 12.38
CA LYS A 84 5.42 -0.07 12.04
C LYS A 84 5.84 -1.41 11.45
N PRO A 85 6.97 -1.50 10.73
CA PRO A 85 7.46 -2.76 10.16
C PRO A 85 7.48 -3.93 11.15
N GLU A 86 7.83 -3.67 12.41
CA GLU A 86 7.89 -4.70 13.47
C GLU A 86 6.50 -5.26 13.82
N GLY A 87 5.44 -4.49 13.60
CA GLY A 87 4.07 -4.89 13.86
C GLY A 87 3.43 -5.73 12.76
N LEU A 88 4.06 -5.86 11.58
CA LEU A 88 3.53 -6.66 10.48
C LEU A 88 3.39 -8.15 10.83
N ARG A 89 4.28 -8.66 11.69
CA ARG A 89 4.21 -10.05 12.16
C ARG A 89 2.93 -10.34 12.95
N ALA A 90 2.57 -9.44 13.86
CA ALA A 90 1.36 -9.59 14.66
C ALA A 90 0.08 -9.56 13.79
N ILE A 91 0.09 -8.77 12.70
CA ILE A 91 -1.00 -8.78 11.72
C ILE A 91 -1.09 -10.15 11.03
N GLY A 92 0.05 -10.72 10.61
CA GLY A 92 0.09 -12.06 10.02
C GLY A 92 -0.43 -13.16 10.97
N GLU A 93 -0.03 -13.11 12.23
CA GLU A 93 -0.50 -14.03 13.28
C GLU A 93 -2.01 -13.90 13.51
N ALA A 94 -2.55 -12.67 13.53
CA ALA A 94 -3.99 -12.43 13.63
C ALA A 94 -4.76 -12.98 12.41
N LEU A 95 -4.25 -12.78 11.19
CA LEU A 95 -4.85 -13.33 9.98
C LEU A 95 -4.83 -14.87 9.98
N ALA A 96 -3.74 -15.48 10.45
CA ALA A 96 -3.64 -16.94 10.56
C ALA A 96 -4.66 -17.50 11.55
N PHE A 97 -4.82 -16.87 12.72
CA PHE A 97 -5.84 -17.23 13.71
C PHE A 97 -7.26 -17.12 13.13
N LEU A 98 -7.56 -16.06 12.37
CA LEU A 98 -8.87 -15.92 11.71
C LEU A 98 -9.12 -17.00 10.65
N GLN A 99 -8.08 -17.44 9.94
CA GLN A 99 -8.20 -18.47 8.92
C GLN A 99 -8.47 -19.86 9.52
N LYS A 100 -7.82 -20.19 10.64
CA LYS A 100 -8.02 -21.42 11.39
C LYS A 100 -7.95 -21.11 12.88
N PRO A 101 -9.09 -20.78 13.52
CA PRO A 101 -9.10 -20.60 14.96
C PRO A 101 -8.79 -21.96 15.61
N ASP A 102 -7.78 -22.00 16.47
CA ASP A 102 -7.49 -23.20 17.24
C ASP A 102 -8.73 -23.56 18.07
N PRO A 103 -9.21 -24.81 18.00
CA PRO A 103 -10.31 -25.24 18.83
C PRO A 103 -9.90 -25.09 20.30
N PRO A 104 -10.78 -24.53 21.16
CA PRO A 104 -10.42 -24.29 22.55
C PRO A 104 -10.08 -25.61 23.24
N GLU A 105 -8.94 -25.66 23.94
CA GLU A 105 -8.46 -26.86 24.65
C GLU A 105 -9.46 -27.38 25.72
N SER A 106 -10.46 -26.57 26.10
CA SER A 106 -11.55 -27.00 26.96
C SER A 106 -12.82 -26.17 26.76
N MET A 107 -13.98 -26.73 27.12
CA MET A 107 -15.28 -26.02 27.11
C MET A 107 -15.27 -24.74 27.98
N LYS A 108 -14.43 -24.67 29.02
CA LYS A 108 -14.22 -23.45 29.82
C LYS A 108 -13.45 -22.36 29.05
N GLY A 109 -12.55 -22.73 28.15
CA GLY A 109 -11.84 -21.80 27.27
C GLY A 109 -12.76 -21.20 26.20
N ALA A 110 -13.70 -22.00 25.67
CA ALA A 110 -14.70 -21.55 24.71
C ALA A 110 -15.59 -20.41 25.25
N LEU A 111 -15.99 -20.50 26.52
CA LEU A 111 -16.81 -19.49 27.20
C LEU A 111 -16.09 -18.13 27.37
N LYS A 112 -14.74 -18.09 27.32
CA LYS A 112 -13.96 -16.84 27.37
C LYS A 112 -13.76 -16.18 26.00
N LEU A 113 -13.98 -16.93 24.92
CA LEU A 113 -13.84 -16.44 23.54
C LEU A 113 -15.14 -15.86 22.98
N LEU A 114 -16.26 -15.98 23.72
CA LEU A 114 -17.52 -15.34 23.35
C LEU A 114 -17.43 -13.84 23.67
N PRO A 115 -17.71 -12.95 22.70
CA PRO A 115 -17.77 -11.52 22.95
C PRO A 115 -19.04 -11.25 23.77
N LEU A 116 -18.86 -10.79 25.00
CA LEU A 116 -19.89 -10.12 25.80
C LEU A 116 -19.60 -8.62 25.81
#